data_AF-A0A077Z515-F1
#
_entry.id   AF-A0A077Z515-F1
#
_cell.length_a   1.000
_cell.length_b   1.000
_cell.length_c   1.000
_cell.angle_alpha   90.00
_cell.angle_beta   90.00
_cell.angle_gamma   90.00
#
_symmetry.space_group_name_H-M   'P 1'
#
loop_
_entity.id
_entity.type
_entity.pdbx_description
1 polymer ?
#
loop_
_entity_poly.entity_id
_entity_poly.type
_entity_poly.pdbx_seq_one_letter_code
_entity_poly.pdbx_strand_id
1 'polypeptide(L)'
;MADVFNQIKQDVNTLLYDETTPVGKTFAKFEDASKRKREECFAVMALALAIYLIIGYFAKLVCNTIGFAYPAYMSIRAIETPDKKDDTQWLTYWTIFALYSLFDFFADKVMQYFPFYWLAKCIFLLWLYLPIYRGAEKLYESHVHPFAVARILPSGGEAQ
;
A
#
# COMPACT_ATOMS: atom_id res chain seq x y z
N MET A 1 -9.05 -16.15 -6.51
CA MET A 1 -8.40 -16.20 -5.18
C MET A 1 -7.05 -16.89 -5.26
N ALA A 2 -6.99 -18.14 -5.76
CA ALA A 2 -5.71 -18.85 -5.95
C ALA A 2 -4.72 -18.07 -6.82
N ASP A 3 -5.18 -17.47 -7.93
CA ASP A 3 -4.32 -16.71 -8.84
C ASP A 3 -3.70 -15.49 -8.17
N VAL A 4 -4.49 -14.74 -7.39
CA VAL A 4 -4.01 -13.58 -6.62
C VAL A 4 -2.98 -14.00 -5.58
N PHE A 5 -3.25 -15.10 -4.86
CA PHE A 5 -2.30 -15.64 -3.88
C PHE A 5 -0.99 -16.07 -4.54
N ASN A 6 -1.08 -16.75 -5.69
CA ASN A 6 0.09 -17.16 -6.46
C ASN A 6 0.87 -15.97 -6.99
N GLN A 7 0.18 -14.92 -7.48
CA GLN A 7 0.82 -13.69 -7.93
C GLN A 7 1.54 -12.97 -6.78
N ILE A 8 0.89 -12.82 -5.62
CA ILE A 8 1.52 -12.22 -4.43
C ILE A 8 2.75 -13.03 -4.03
N LYS A 9 2.63 -14.35 -3.97
CA LYS A 9 3.75 -15.23 -3.63
C LYS A 9 4.89 -15.10 -4.63
N GLN A 10 4.58 -14.99 -5.91
CA GLN A 10 5.56 -14.81 -6.98
C GLN A 10 6.24 -13.45 -6.87
N ASP A 11 5.49 -12.35 -6.77
CA ASP A 11 6.02 -10.99 -6.68
C ASP A 11 6.91 -10.82 -5.43
N VAL A 12 6.45 -11.36 -4.29
CA VAL A 12 7.24 -11.40 -3.05
C VAL A 12 8.52 -12.19 -3.28
N ASN A 13 8.45 -13.40 -3.82
CA ASN A 13 9.65 -14.20 -4.09
C ASN A 13 10.61 -13.47 -5.05
N THR A 14 10.10 -12.86 -6.12
CA THR A 14 10.92 -12.08 -7.05
C THR A 14 11.64 -10.94 -6.35
N LEU A 15 10.95 -10.18 -5.49
CA LEU A 15 11.56 -9.09 -4.70
C LEU A 15 12.56 -9.59 -3.65
N LEU A 16 12.31 -10.73 -3.02
CA LEU A 16 13.17 -11.31 -1.99
C LEU A 16 14.47 -11.90 -2.57
N TYR A 17 14.40 -12.44 -3.79
CA TYR A 17 15.55 -13.02 -4.49
C TYR A 17 16.27 -12.04 -5.42
N ASP A 18 15.71 -10.85 -5.67
CA ASP A 18 16.37 -9.79 -6.42
C ASP A 18 17.40 -9.04 -5.56
N GLU A 19 18.64 -9.53 -5.56
CA GLU A 19 19.78 -8.95 -4.86
C GLU A 19 20.31 -7.64 -5.47
N THR A 20 19.75 -7.16 -6.58
CA THR A 20 20.04 -5.79 -7.04
C THR A 20 19.42 -4.75 -6.11
N THR A 21 18.28 -5.10 -5.49
CA THR A 21 17.56 -4.24 -4.56
C THR A 21 18.13 -4.32 -3.14
N PRO A 22 18.03 -3.25 -2.33
CA PRO A 22 18.42 -3.31 -0.92
C PRO A 22 17.59 -4.33 -0.12
N VAL A 23 16.37 -4.63 -0.57
CA VAL A 23 15.50 -5.64 0.04
C VAL A 23 16.12 -7.01 -0.14
N GLY A 24 16.41 -7.44 -1.38
CA GLY A 24 17.02 -8.75 -1.63
C GLY A 24 18.36 -8.93 -0.92
N LYS A 25 19.23 -7.91 -0.90
CA LYS A 25 20.51 -7.96 -0.14
C LYS A 25 20.30 -8.11 1.36
N THR A 26 19.30 -7.43 1.91
CA THR A 26 18.95 -7.53 3.34
C THR A 26 18.45 -8.94 3.66
N PHE A 27 17.58 -9.49 2.83
CA PHE A 27 17.05 -10.84 3.01
C PHE A 27 18.08 -11.94 2.78
N ALA A 28 19.04 -11.76 1.86
CA ALA A 28 20.17 -12.66 1.70
C ALA A 28 21.00 -12.75 3.00
N LYS A 29 21.31 -11.61 3.61
CA LYS A 29 22.00 -11.57 4.92
C LYS A 29 21.19 -12.26 6.03
N PHE A 30 19.87 -12.09 6.03
CA PHE A 30 18.99 -12.76 6.99
C PHE A 30 18.89 -14.26 6.76
N GLU A 31 18.87 -14.72 5.50
CA GLU A 31 18.90 -16.15 5.15
C GLU A 31 20.22 -16.78 5.61
N ASP A 32 21.36 -16.17 5.31
CA ASP A 32 22.68 -16.64 5.73
C ASP A 32 22.81 -16.72 7.27
N ALA A 33 22.26 -15.73 7.98
CA ALA A 33 22.29 -15.70 9.44
C ALA A 33 21.30 -16.66 10.09
N SER A 34 20.07 -16.77 9.57
CA SER A 34 19.00 -17.57 10.17
C SER A 34 18.97 -19.03 9.72
N LYS A 35 19.61 -19.35 8.59
CA LYS A 35 19.48 -20.63 7.86
C LYS A 35 18.04 -20.99 7.50
N ARG A 36 17.14 -20.01 7.46
CA ARG A 36 15.75 -20.16 7.03
C ARG A 36 15.57 -19.51 5.66
N LYS A 37 14.65 -20.05 4.87
CA LYS A 37 14.33 -19.52 3.54
C LYS A 37 13.80 -18.08 3.65
N ARG A 38 14.06 -17.26 2.63
CA ARG A 38 13.70 -15.83 2.60
C ARG A 38 12.19 -15.61 2.75
N GLU A 39 11.36 -16.47 2.15
CA GLU A 39 9.90 -16.39 2.23
C GLU A 39 9.36 -16.67 3.63
N GLU A 40 9.97 -17.60 4.37
CA GLU A 40 9.62 -17.90 5.76
C GLU A 40 10.00 -16.73 6.66
N CYS A 41 11.17 -16.14 6.45
CA CYS A 41 11.61 -14.94 7.15
C CYS A 41 10.66 -13.76 6.88
N PHE A 42 10.26 -13.55 5.62
CA PHE A 42 9.28 -12.52 5.26
C PHE A 42 7.93 -12.77 5.93
N ALA A 43 7.42 -14.01 5.91
CA ALA A 43 6.17 -14.37 6.54
C ALA A 43 6.20 -14.13 8.07
N VAL A 44 7.30 -14.51 8.73
CA VAL A 44 7.50 -14.25 10.16
C VAL A 44 7.54 -12.74 10.46
N MET A 45 8.24 -11.96 9.63
CA MET A 45 8.28 -10.49 9.80
C MET A 45 6.92 -9.83 9.55
N ALA A 46 6.17 -10.28 8.53
CA ALA A 46 4.82 -9.80 8.26
C ALA A 46 3.86 -10.14 9.41
N LEU A 47 3.96 -11.35 9.98
CA LEU A 47 3.18 -11.75 11.14
C LEU A 47 3.55 -10.94 12.39
N ALA A 48 4.85 -10.75 12.64
CA ALA A 48 5.32 -9.92 13.75
C ALA A 48 4.85 -8.46 13.62
N LEU A 49 4.89 -7.91 12.39
CA LEU A 49 4.35 -6.59 12.09
C LEU A 49 2.84 -6.54 12.35
N ALA A 50 2.08 -7.56 11.92
CA ALA A 50 0.64 -7.62 12.16
C ALA A 50 0.31 -7.65 13.66
N ILE A 51 1.05 -8.45 14.44
CA ILE A 51 0.92 -8.48 15.91
C ILE A 51 1.27 -7.12 16.50
N TYR A 52 2.38 -6.51 16.06
CA TYR A 52 2.80 -5.18 16.53
C TYR A 52 1.76 -4.11 16.22
N LEU A 53 1.08 -4.16 15.07
CA LEU A 53 0.02 -3.21 14.74
C LEU A 53 -1.22 -3.34 15.65
N ILE A 54 -1.39 -4.47 16.34
CA ILE A 54 -2.51 -4.69 17.27
C ILE A 54 -2.15 -4.17 18.68
N ILE A 55 -0.95 -4.46 19.17
CA ILE A 55 -0.57 -4.20 20.58
C ILE A 55 0.46 -3.05 20.75
N GLY A 56 1.06 -2.59 19.66
CA GLY A 56 2.21 -1.70 19.67
C GLY A 56 1.83 -0.25 19.95
N TYR A 57 2.61 0.39 20.83
CA TYR A 57 2.41 1.80 21.19
C TYR A 57 2.54 2.76 20.00
N PHE A 58 3.47 2.47 19.07
CA PHE A 58 3.67 3.27 17.85
C PHE A 58 2.97 2.67 16.62
N ALA A 59 1.94 1.83 16.78
CA ALA A 59 1.21 1.23 15.66
C ALA A 59 0.70 2.28 14.66
N LYS A 60 0.21 3.43 15.16
CA LYS A 60 -0.21 4.59 14.35
C LYS A 60 0.90 5.09 13.43
N LEU A 61 2.10 5.30 13.99
CA LEU A 61 3.25 5.80 13.25
C LEU A 61 3.68 4.76 12.20
N VAL A 62 3.84 3.50 12.60
CA VAL A 62 4.27 2.41 11.69
C VAL A 62 3.28 2.23 10.53
N CYS A 63 1.97 2.17 10.83
CA CYS A 63 0.94 2.04 9.81
C CYS A 63 0.96 3.22 8.82
N ASN A 64 1.09 4.45 9.32
CA ASN A 64 1.15 5.64 8.48
C ASN A 64 2.44 5.66 7.64
N THR A 65 3.57 5.24 8.20
CA THR A 65 4.82 5.11 7.44
C THR A 65 4.71 4.09 6.32
N ILE A 66 4.03 2.96 6.53
CA ILE A 66 3.79 1.97 5.46
C ILE A 66 2.95 2.56 4.33
N GLY A 67 1.86 3.28 4.66
CA GLY A 67 1.04 3.98 3.67
C GLY A 67 1.72 5.19 3.02
N PHE A 68 2.85 5.66 3.54
CA PHE A 68 3.52 6.84 3.03
C PHE A 68 4.80 6.50 2.26
N ALA A 69 5.71 5.76 2.88
CA ALA A 69 7.11 5.66 2.43
C ALA A 69 7.24 5.02 1.05
N TYR A 70 6.60 3.87 0.83
CA TYR A 70 6.68 3.18 -0.46
C TYR A 70 5.94 3.96 -1.57
N PRO A 71 4.68 4.40 -1.39
CA PRO A 71 4.01 5.22 -2.39
C PRO A 71 4.74 6.53 -2.68
N ALA A 72 5.31 7.20 -1.68
CA ALA A 72 6.09 8.43 -1.89
C ALA A 72 7.35 8.17 -2.71
N TYR A 73 8.10 7.12 -2.38
CA TYR A 73 9.27 6.72 -3.16
C TYR A 73 8.91 6.43 -4.63
N MET A 74 7.84 5.66 -4.86
CA MET A 74 7.38 5.34 -6.22
C MET A 74 6.84 6.57 -6.95
N SER A 75 6.17 7.48 -6.26
CA SER A 75 5.69 8.75 -6.84
C SER A 75 6.86 9.62 -7.27
N ILE A 76 7.92 9.72 -6.46
CA ILE A 76 9.14 10.45 -6.84
C ILE A 76 9.77 9.81 -8.07
N ARG A 77 9.87 8.47 -8.11
CA ARG A 77 10.38 7.79 -9.31
C ARG A 77 9.53 8.05 -10.55
N ALA A 78 8.20 8.08 -10.42
CA ALA A 78 7.29 8.36 -11.53
C ALA A 78 7.46 9.81 -12.05
N ILE A 79 7.62 10.78 -11.13
CA ILE A 79 7.87 12.19 -11.47
C ILE A 79 9.18 12.37 -12.25
N GLU A 80 10.26 11.74 -11.78
CA GLU A 80 11.60 11.85 -12.36
C GLU A 80 11.76 11.05 -13.68
N THR A 81 10.86 10.10 -13.94
CA THR A 81 10.91 9.30 -15.17
C THR A 81 10.16 10.02 -16.30
N PRO A 82 10.69 10.02 -17.56
CA PRO A 82 9.99 10.62 -18.70
C PRO A 82 8.66 9.94 -19.04
N ASP A 83 8.53 8.65 -18.72
CA ASP A 83 7.30 7.89 -18.92
C ASP A 83 6.26 8.26 -17.86
N LYS A 84 5.12 8.81 -18.32
CA LYS A 84 4.03 9.32 -17.47
C LYS A 84 2.92 8.32 -17.22
N LYS A 85 3.08 7.07 -17.67
CA LYS A 85 2.04 6.03 -17.53
C LYS A 85 1.65 5.77 -16.07
N ASP A 86 2.60 5.86 -15.14
CA ASP A 86 2.38 5.51 -13.74
C ASP A 86 1.92 6.71 -12.89
N ASP A 87 2.01 7.94 -13.40
CA ASP A 87 1.67 9.17 -12.66
C ASP A 87 0.20 9.17 -12.21
N THR A 88 -0.70 8.76 -13.10
CA THR A 88 -2.15 8.68 -12.81
C THR A 88 -2.43 7.71 -11.65
N GLN A 89 -1.72 6.59 -11.57
CA GLN A 89 -1.88 5.62 -10.48
C GLN A 89 -1.52 6.26 -9.14
N TRP A 90 -0.39 6.94 -9.06
CA TRP A 90 0.08 7.55 -7.82
C TRP A 90 -0.77 8.75 -7.42
N LEU A 91 -1.18 9.59 -8.37
CA LEU A 91 -2.08 10.72 -8.08
C LEU A 91 -3.45 10.24 -7.60
N THR A 92 -3.98 9.17 -8.20
CA THR A 92 -5.22 8.52 -7.76
C THR A 92 -5.06 7.97 -6.34
N TYR A 93 -3.95 7.30 -6.06
CA TYR A 93 -3.60 6.84 -4.72
C TYR A 93 -3.60 8.00 -3.71
N TRP A 94 -2.85 9.08 -3.98
CA TRP A 94 -2.78 10.23 -3.07
C TRP A 94 -4.12 10.92 -2.87
N THR A 95 -4.97 10.97 -3.90
CA THR A 95 -6.32 11.53 -3.80
C THR A 95 -7.19 10.71 -2.84
N ILE A 96 -7.22 9.39 -3.01
CA ILE A 96 -7.99 8.50 -2.13
C ILE A 96 -7.40 8.48 -0.72
N PHE A 97 -6.07 8.46 -0.60
CA PHE A 97 -5.37 8.55 0.68
C PHE A 97 -5.70 9.84 1.43
N ALA A 98 -5.75 10.99 0.75
CA ALA A 98 -6.10 12.27 1.34
C ALA A 98 -7.55 12.30 1.82
N LEU A 99 -8.50 11.79 1.02
CA LEU A 99 -9.91 11.65 1.43
C LEU A 99 -10.04 10.75 2.67
N TYR A 100 -9.38 9.59 2.64
CA TYR A 100 -9.39 8.67 3.78
C TYR A 100 -8.75 9.28 5.04
N SER A 101 -7.69 10.09 4.89
CA SER A 101 -7.01 10.75 6.01
C SER A 101 -7.94 11.70 6.79
N LEU A 102 -8.97 12.27 6.14
CA LEU A 102 -9.99 13.05 6.84
C LEU A 102 -10.86 12.18 7.76
N PHE A 103 -11.21 10.97 7.32
CA PHE A 103 -11.96 10.02 8.14
C PHE A 103 -11.09 9.39 9.23
N ASP A 104 -9.81 9.18 8.95
CA ASP A 104 -8.82 8.68 9.92
C ASP A 104 -8.63 9.60 11.12
N PHE A 105 -9.07 10.85 11.07
CA PHE A 105 -9.14 11.73 12.23
C PHE A 105 -9.89 11.10 13.42
N PHE A 106 -10.90 10.26 13.15
CA PHE A 106 -11.66 9.56 14.18
C PHE A 106 -11.03 8.23 14.64
N ALA A 107 -9.86 7.86 14.12
CA ALA A 107 -9.19 6.58 14.38
C ALA A 107 -9.03 6.28 15.88
N ASP A 108 -8.62 7.27 16.67
CA ASP A 108 -8.36 7.06 18.10
C ASP A 108 -9.65 6.71 18.87
N LYS A 109 -10.81 7.25 18.44
CA LYS A 109 -12.12 6.88 18.99
C LYS A 109 -12.54 5.49 18.55
N VAL A 110 -12.31 5.14 17.27
CA VAL A 110 -12.62 3.81 16.74
C VAL A 110 -11.79 2.74 17.45
N MET A 111 -10.51 3.02 17.73
CA MET A 111 -9.60 2.10 18.42
C MET A 111 -10.06 1.72 19.84
N GLN A 112 -10.78 2.62 20.54
CA GLN A 112 -11.35 2.33 21.87
C GLN A 112 -12.41 1.21 21.81
N TYR A 113 -13.12 1.09 20.69
CA TYR A 113 -14.12 0.04 20.47
C TYR A 113 -13.57 -1.16 19.69
N PHE A 114 -12.56 -0.94 18.83
CA PHE A 114 -12.02 -1.94 17.93
C PHE A 114 -10.48 -1.94 17.94
N PRO A 115 -9.83 -2.84 18.70
CA PRO A 115 -8.37 -2.84 18.87
C PRO A 115 -7.59 -3.27 17.62
N PHE A 116 -8.24 -3.80 16.58
CA PHE A 116 -7.59 -4.21 15.33
C PHE A 116 -7.58 -3.12 14.26
N TYR A 117 -7.94 -1.87 14.62
CA TYR A 117 -8.09 -0.78 13.65
C TYR A 117 -6.82 -0.52 12.84
N TRP A 118 -5.65 -0.42 13.49
CA TRP A 118 -4.39 -0.14 12.78
C TRP A 118 -3.97 -1.25 11.83
N LEU A 119 -4.22 -2.52 12.20
CA LEU A 119 -4.00 -3.65 11.30
C LEU A 119 -4.94 -3.57 10.09
N ALA A 120 -6.23 -3.32 10.33
CA ALA A 120 -7.23 -3.18 9.26
C ALA A 120 -6.88 -2.01 8.32
N LYS A 121 -6.47 -0.87 8.88
CA LYS A 121 -5.98 0.29 8.13
C LYS A 121 -4.75 -0.06 7.30
N CYS A 122 -3.77 -0.75 7.88
CA CYS A 122 -2.57 -1.15 7.16
C CYS A 122 -2.91 -2.05 5.95
N ILE A 123 -3.81 -3.02 6.14
CA ILE A 123 -4.30 -3.89 5.07
C ILE A 123 -5.03 -3.06 4.00
N PHE A 124 -5.86 -2.10 4.41
CA PHE A 124 -6.56 -1.21 3.49
C PHE A 124 -5.58 -0.36 2.68
N LEU A 125 -4.57 0.24 3.31
CA LEU A 125 -3.53 1.03 2.63
C LEU A 125 -2.73 0.17 1.65
N LEU A 126 -2.34 -1.05 2.05
CA LEU A 126 -1.72 -2.03 1.15
C LEU A 126 -2.61 -2.29 -0.06
N TRP A 127 -3.90 -2.56 0.16
CA TRP A 127 -4.86 -2.78 -0.92
C TRP A 127 -5.00 -1.59 -1.87
N LEU A 128 -4.86 -0.35 -1.38
CA LEU A 128 -4.93 0.85 -2.21
C LEU A 128 -3.79 0.93 -3.24
N TYR A 129 -2.54 0.74 -2.80
CA TYR A 129 -1.37 0.98 -3.67
C TYR A 129 -0.79 -0.29 -4.30
N LEU A 130 -1.09 -1.50 -3.79
CA LEU A 130 -0.56 -2.72 -4.39
C LEU A 130 -1.04 -2.85 -5.85
N PRO A 131 -0.12 -3.05 -6.81
CA PRO A 131 -0.45 -3.09 -8.24
C PRO A 131 -1.36 -4.26 -8.62
N ILE A 132 -1.42 -5.32 -7.80
CA ILE A 132 -2.32 -6.47 -8.01
C ILE A 132 -3.78 -6.07 -7.76
N TYR A 133 -4.03 -5.16 -6.81
CA TYR A 133 -5.38 -4.80 -6.40
C TYR A 133 -5.88 -3.51 -7.02
N ARG A 134 -4.98 -2.54 -7.22
CA ARG A 134 -5.26 -1.17 -7.70
C ARG A 134 -6.47 -0.57 -6.99
N GLY A 135 -6.51 -0.73 -5.66
CA GLY A 135 -7.67 -0.38 -4.86
C GLY A 135 -8.04 1.10 -4.92
N ALA A 136 -7.04 1.97 -5.04
CA ALA A 136 -7.26 3.41 -5.20
C ALA A 136 -8.04 3.73 -6.48
N GLU A 137 -7.71 3.11 -7.61
CA GLU A 137 -8.41 3.30 -8.88
C GLU A 137 -9.87 2.82 -8.78
N LYS A 138 -10.10 1.65 -8.18
CA LYS A 138 -11.46 1.14 -7.96
C LYS A 138 -12.31 2.09 -7.12
N LEU A 139 -11.74 2.65 -6.05
CA LEU A 139 -12.44 3.64 -5.21
C LEU A 139 -12.67 4.94 -5.95
N TYR A 140 -11.70 5.37 -6.76
CA TYR A 140 -11.83 6.56 -7.58
C TYR A 140 -12.95 6.40 -8.60
N GLU A 141 -12.93 5.35 -9.42
CA GLU A 141 -13.96 5.07 -10.43
C GLU A 141 -15.37 4.94 -9.84
N SER A 142 -15.49 4.33 -8.65
CA SER A 142 -16.79 4.08 -8.03
C SER A 142 -17.37 5.29 -7.28
N HIS A 143 -16.56 6.05 -6.54
CA HIS A 143 -17.05 7.09 -5.63
C HIS A 143 -16.67 8.50 -6.08
N VAL A 144 -15.45 8.69 -6.57
CA VAL A 144 -14.91 10.02 -6.89
C VAL A 144 -15.26 10.43 -8.32
N HIS A 145 -15.16 9.52 -9.28
CA HIS A 145 -15.40 9.78 -10.69
C HIS A 145 -16.83 10.24 -10.98
N PRO A 146 -17.90 9.61 -10.44
CA PRO A 146 -19.27 10.11 -10.65
C PRO A 146 -19.45 11.53 -10.10
N PHE A 147 -18.84 11.83 -8.95
CA PHE A 147 -18.88 13.16 -8.36
C PHE A 147 -18.09 14.18 -9.19
N ALA A 148 -16.89 13.81 -9.67
CA ALA A 148 -16.05 14.65 -10.51
C ALA A 148 -16.73 14.97 -11.85
N VAL A 149 -17.30 13.98 -12.54
CA VAL A 149 -18.02 14.21 -13.81
C VAL A 149 -19.28 15.05 -13.58
N ALA A 150 -20.07 14.74 -12.55
CA ALA A 150 -21.31 15.47 -12.28
C ALA A 150 -21.09 16.93 -11.85
N ARG A 151 -19.95 17.24 -11.21
CA ARG A 151 -19.75 18.54 -10.55
C ARG A 151 -18.55 19.35 -11.03
N ILE A 152 -17.45 18.70 -11.41
CA ILE A 152 -16.20 19.36 -11.82
C ILE A 152 -16.14 19.51 -13.35
N LEU A 153 -16.69 18.54 -14.10
CA LEU A 153 -16.78 18.57 -15.56
C LEU A 153 -18.23 18.66 -16.07
N PRO A 154 -19.04 19.66 -15.64
CA PRO A 154 -20.38 19.84 -16.19
C PRO A 154 -20.26 20.32 -17.64
N SER A 155 -20.53 19.44 -18.61
CA SER A 155 -20.66 19.72 -20.05
C SER A 155 -19.43 20.32 -20.76
N GLY A 156 -18.66 19.50 -21.46
CA GLY A 156 -17.76 19.96 -22.54
C GLY A 156 -16.34 19.38 -22.57
N GLY A 157 -15.93 18.64 -21.54
CA GLY A 157 -14.63 17.97 -21.51
C GLY A 157 -14.75 16.49 -21.84
N GLU A 158 -15.31 16.14 -23.01
CA GLU A 158 -15.02 14.82 -23.56
C GLU A 158 -13.52 14.78 -23.84
N ALA A 159 -12.80 14.05 -22.99
CA ALA A 159 -11.41 13.72 -23.20
C ALA A 159 -11.33 12.86 -24.47
N GLN A 160 -11.11 13.51 -25.61
CA GLN A 160 -10.44 12.91 -26.76
C GLN A 160 -9.02 12.50 -26.37
#